data_AF-A0A067EUA6-F1
#
_entry.id   AF-A0A067EUA6-F1
#
_cell.length_a   1.000
_cell.length_b   1.000
_cell.length_c   1.000
_cell.angle_alpha   90.00
_cell.angle_beta   90.00
_cell.angle_gamma   90.00
#
_symmetry.space_group_name_H-M   'P 1'
#
loop_
_entity.id
_entity.type
_entity.pdbx_description
1 polymer ?
#
loop_
_entity_poly.entity_id
_entity_poly.type
_entity_poly.pdbx_seq_one_letter_code
_entity_poly.pdbx_strand_id
1 'polypeptide(L)'
;MQIDVPGNRKAVVIHIPYRLRKAYRKIHTKLVRELEKKFSGKDVILIATRRILRPPKKGSAVQRPRSRTLTSVHEAMLEDVVLPAEIVGKRIRYRLDGSKIMKVFLDPKERNNTEYKLDTFAAVYRKLSGKDVVFDFPVTEA
;
A
#
# COMPACT_ATOMS: atom_id res chain seq x y z
N MET A 1 -11.96 -5.15 5.83
CA MET A 1 -11.54 -6.40 5.16
C MET A 1 -10.47 -7.05 6.02
N GLN A 2 -10.54 -8.36 6.25
CA GLN A 2 -9.50 -9.10 6.97
C GLN A 2 -8.64 -9.87 5.96
N ILE A 3 -7.33 -9.87 6.16
CA ILE A 3 -6.35 -10.52 5.28
C ILE A 3 -5.42 -11.36 6.14
N ASP A 4 -5.18 -12.59 5.71
CA ASP A 4 -4.20 -13.46 6.37
C ASP A 4 -2.79 -13.07 5.91
N VAL A 5 -1.88 -12.93 6.87
CA VAL A 5 -0.48 -12.53 6.68
C VAL A 5 0.40 -13.73 7.00
N PRO A 6 1.59 -13.85 6.35
CA PRO A 6 2.59 -14.83 6.75
C PRO A 6 2.86 -14.83 8.27
N GLY A 7 3.07 -16.03 8.84
CA GLY A 7 3.31 -16.19 10.27
C GLY A 7 2.04 -16.25 11.14
N ASN A 8 0.92 -16.74 10.60
CA ASN A 8 -0.35 -16.92 11.32
C ASN A 8 -0.95 -15.64 11.93
N ARG A 9 -0.51 -14.48 11.43
CA ARG A 9 -1.05 -13.17 11.81
C ARG A 9 -2.19 -12.78 10.87
N LYS A 10 -3.10 -11.92 11.36
CA LYS A 10 -4.19 -11.37 10.54
C LYS A 10 -4.11 -9.85 10.51
N ALA A 11 -4.25 -9.27 9.33
CA ALA A 11 -4.33 -7.83 9.12
C ALA A 11 -5.79 -7.39 8.95
N VAL A 12 -6.10 -6.19 9.45
CA VAL A 12 -7.38 -5.52 9.24
C VAL A 12 -7.16 -4.32 8.33
N VAL A 13 -7.76 -4.37 7.15
CA VAL A 13 -7.77 -3.26 6.19
C VAL A 13 -9.08 -2.49 6.33
N ILE A 14 -8.97 -1.20 6.61
CA ILE A 14 -10.11 -0.29 6.72
C ILE A 14 -10.13 0.62 5.50
N HIS A 15 -11.28 0.63 4.84
CA HIS A 15 -11.51 1.45 3.66
C HIS A 15 -11.99 2.84 4.08
N ILE A 16 -11.26 3.86 3.63
CA ILE A 16 -11.59 5.27 3.89
C ILE A 16 -12.14 5.90 2.61
N PRO A 17 -13.24 6.64 2.67
CA PRO A 17 -13.70 7.44 1.53
C PRO A 17 -12.59 8.39 1.04
N TYR A 18 -12.31 8.42 -0.26
CA TYR A 18 -11.20 9.20 -0.84
C TYR A 18 -11.19 10.68 -0.41
N ARG A 19 -12.36 11.29 -0.22
CA ARG A 19 -12.50 12.68 0.24
C ARG A 19 -11.89 12.92 1.62
N LEU A 20 -11.93 11.94 2.52
CA LEU A 20 -11.46 12.05 3.90
C LEU A 20 -9.99 11.67 4.07
N ARG A 21 -9.33 11.15 3.02
CA ARG A 21 -7.95 10.65 3.07
C ARG A 21 -6.98 11.63 3.76
N LYS A 22 -7.06 12.93 3.44
CA LYS A 22 -6.14 13.94 4.00
C LYS A 22 -6.32 14.12 5.51
N ALA A 23 -7.56 14.05 6.02
CA ALA A 23 -7.84 14.14 7.45
C ALA A 23 -7.30 12.91 8.19
N TYR A 24 -7.56 11.71 7.65
CA TYR A 24 -7.06 10.46 8.24
C TYR A 24 -5.54 10.33 8.20
N ARG A 25 -4.87 10.85 7.16
CA ARG A 25 -3.41 10.91 7.12
C ARG A 25 -2.82 11.72 8.28
N LYS A 26 -3.44 12.84 8.67
CA LYS A 26 -2.98 13.66 9.80
C LYS A 26 -3.06 12.95 11.14
N ILE A 27 -4.08 12.11 11.34
CA ILE A 27 -4.31 11.39 12.59
C ILE A 27 -3.82 9.94 12.56
N HIS A 28 -3.12 9.53 11.49
CA HIS A 28 -2.85 8.14 11.16
C HIS A 28 -2.15 7.38 12.29
N THR A 29 -1.05 7.93 12.81
CA THR A 29 -0.23 7.29 13.84
C THR A 29 -1.01 7.04 15.14
N LYS A 30 -1.82 8.02 15.57
CA LYS A 30 -2.67 7.90 16.76
C LYS A 30 -3.80 6.89 16.55
N LEU A 31 -4.49 6.98 15.42
CA LEU A 31 -5.63 6.13 15.10
C LEU A 31 -5.22 4.66 14.97
N VAL A 32 -4.15 4.37 14.24
CA VAL A 32 -3.64 2.99 14.09
C VAL A 32 -3.26 2.41 15.43
N ARG A 33 -2.55 3.16 16.29
CA ARG A 33 -2.16 2.71 17.63
C ARG A 33 -3.36 2.37 18.52
N GLU A 34 -4.42 3.17 18.49
CA GLU A 34 -5.64 2.89 19.27
C GLU A 34 -6.40 1.68 18.74
N LEU A 35 -6.47 1.52 17.42
CA LEU A 35 -7.14 0.38 16.79
C LEU A 35 -6.36 -0.92 17.06
N GLU A 36 -5.03 -0.90 16.97
CA GLU A 36 -4.20 -2.09 17.23
C GLU A 36 -4.30 -2.58 18.66
N LYS A 37 -4.45 -1.67 19.63
CA LYS A 37 -4.76 -2.02 21.01
C LYS A 37 -6.11 -2.76 21.14
N LYS A 38 -7.13 -2.31 20.41
CA LYS A 38 -8.49 -2.91 20.43
C LYS A 38 -8.58 -4.22 19.65
N PHE A 39 -7.78 -4.37 18.59
CA PHE A 39 -7.81 -5.55 17.72
C PHE A 39 -6.77 -6.63 18.10
N SER A 40 -6.17 -6.52 19.30
CA SER A 40 -5.38 -7.56 19.98
C SER A 40 -4.34 -8.23 19.08
N GLY A 41 -3.38 -7.46 18.59
CA GLY A 41 -2.23 -7.98 17.83
C GLY A 41 -2.49 -8.20 16.33
N LYS A 42 -3.62 -7.69 15.80
CA LYS A 42 -3.83 -7.57 14.36
C LYS A 42 -3.28 -6.25 13.87
N ASP A 43 -2.49 -6.30 12.80
CA ASP A 43 -1.99 -5.09 12.13
C ASP A 43 -3.14 -4.36 11.44
N VAL A 44 -3.24 -3.05 11.64
CA VAL A 44 -4.30 -2.23 11.03
C VAL A 44 -3.72 -1.36 9.93
N ILE A 45 -4.30 -1.43 8.73
CA ILE A 45 -3.90 -0.64 7.56
C ILE A 45 -5.10 0.15 7.03
N LEU A 46 -4.87 1.43 6.75
CA LEU A 46 -5.86 2.37 6.25
C LEU A 46 -5.68 2.62 4.76
N ILE A 47 -6.70 2.36 3.94
CA ILE A 47 -6.60 2.52 2.48
C ILE A 47 -7.75 3.36 1.96
N ALA A 48 -7.45 4.37 1.14
CA ALA A 48 -8.51 5.15 0.51
C ALA A 48 -9.16 4.38 -0.66
N THR A 49 -10.50 4.36 -0.69
CA THR A 49 -11.29 3.75 -1.76
C THR A 49 -11.18 4.60 -3.04
N ARG A 50 -10.43 4.12 -4.02
CA ARG A 50 -10.27 4.77 -5.33
C ARG A 50 -11.04 4.00 -6.39
N ARG A 51 -11.72 4.72 -7.29
CA ARG A 51 -12.45 4.12 -8.41
C ARG A 51 -11.54 4.00 -9.63
N ILE A 52 -11.32 2.78 -10.11
CA ILE A 52 -10.63 2.51 -11.37
C ILE A 52 -11.65 2.57 -12.50
N LEU A 53 -11.38 3.38 -13.53
CA LEU A 53 -12.19 3.42 -14.75
C LEU A 53 -11.49 2.64 -15.85
N ARG A 54 -12.25 1.83 -16.59
CA ARG A 54 -11.74 1.17 -17.79
C ARG A 54 -11.40 2.21 -18.87
N PRO A 55 -10.43 1.95 -19.74
CA PRO A 55 -10.20 2.79 -20.92
C PRO A 55 -11.51 2.95 -21.71
N PRO A 56 -11.80 4.15 -22.25
CA PRO A 56 -12.97 4.34 -23.09
C PRO A 56 -12.88 3.48 -24.35
N LYS A 57 -14.02 2.96 -24.82
CA LYS A 57 -14.09 2.25 -26.11
C LYS A 57 -13.82 3.23 -27.25
N LYS A 58 -13.28 2.73 -28.37
CA LYS A 58 -13.10 3.54 -29.60
C LYS A 58 -14.46 4.17 -29.99
N GLY A 59 -14.46 5.48 -30.24
CA GLY A 59 -15.67 6.24 -30.56
C GLY A 59 -16.42 6.86 -29.37
N SER A 60 -16.00 6.62 -28.13
CA SER A 60 -16.58 7.31 -26.97
C SER A 60 -16.00 8.71 -26.80
N ALA A 61 -16.88 9.71 -26.62
CA ALA A 61 -16.49 11.08 -26.27
C ALA A 61 -16.01 11.24 -24.81
N VAL A 62 -16.18 10.21 -23.96
CA VAL A 62 -15.84 10.31 -22.53
C VAL A 62 -14.34 10.14 -22.32
N GLN A 63 -13.67 11.21 -21.92
CA GLN A 63 -12.25 11.17 -21.56
C GLN A 63 -12.06 10.65 -20.12
N ARG A 64 -11.26 9.59 -19.96
CA ARG A 64 -10.91 9.06 -18.62
C ARG A 64 -9.89 9.98 -17.93
N PRO A 65 -10.16 10.45 -16.70
CA PRO A 65 -9.15 11.17 -15.91
C PRO A 65 -7.93 10.29 -15.60
N ARG A 66 -6.72 10.86 -15.69
CA ARG A 66 -5.46 10.13 -15.39
C ARG A 66 -5.42 9.54 -13.97
N SER A 67 -6.02 10.23 -13.00
CA SER A 67 -6.13 9.78 -11.60
C SER A 67 -6.99 8.53 -11.40
N ARG A 68 -7.79 8.12 -12.40
CA ARG A 68 -8.65 6.92 -12.37
C ARG A 68 -8.11 5.78 -13.24
N THR A 69 -6.85 5.88 -13.65
CA THR A 69 -6.16 4.80 -14.39
C THR A 69 -5.72 3.71 -13.41
N LEU A 70 -5.62 2.46 -13.90
CA LEU A 70 -5.19 1.32 -13.07
C LEU A 70 -3.82 1.56 -12.43
N THR A 71 -2.86 2.06 -13.22
CA THR A 71 -1.49 2.33 -12.79
C THR A 71 -1.44 3.41 -11.70
N SER A 72 -2.07 4.56 -11.92
CA SER A 72 -2.11 5.66 -10.95
C SER A 72 -2.80 5.25 -9.64
N VAL A 73 -3.88 4.47 -9.72
CA VAL A 73 -4.57 3.97 -8.52
C VAL A 73 -3.70 2.99 -7.74
N HIS A 74 -2.95 2.11 -8.41
CA HIS A 74 -2.05 1.16 -7.73
C HIS A 74 -0.89 1.89 -7.05
N GLU A 75 -0.30 2.90 -7.69
CA GLU A 75 0.74 3.72 -7.07
C GLU A 75 0.23 4.47 -5.84
N ALA A 76 -0.93 5.11 -5.96
CA ALA A 76 -1.53 5.84 -4.84
C ALA A 76 -2.03 4.91 -3.72
N MET A 77 -2.36 3.65 -4.02
CA MET A 77 -2.69 2.64 -3.04
C MET A 77 -1.44 2.18 -2.28
N LEU A 78 -0.33 1.98 -2.98
CA LEU A 78 0.95 1.63 -2.37
C LEU A 78 1.38 2.67 -1.34
N GLU A 79 1.25 3.96 -1.67
CA GLU A 79 1.53 5.07 -0.75
C GLU A 79 0.64 5.12 0.50
N ASP A 80 -0.61 4.66 0.40
CA ASP A 80 -1.49 4.62 1.58
C ASP A 80 -1.16 3.44 2.49
N VAL A 81 -0.71 2.31 1.91
CA VAL A 81 -0.37 1.10 2.67
C VAL A 81 0.84 1.32 3.58
N VAL A 82 1.85 2.06 3.12
CA VAL A 82 3.15 2.18 3.82
C VAL A 82 3.21 3.31 4.86
N LEU A 83 2.16 4.11 4.98
CA LEU A 83 2.11 5.21 5.96
C LEU A 83 2.35 4.65 7.38
N PRO A 84 3.21 5.26 8.23
CA PRO A 84 3.81 6.58 8.14
C PRO A 84 5.05 6.71 7.25
N ALA A 85 5.68 5.62 6.82
CA ALA A 85 6.89 5.68 6.02
C ALA A 85 6.63 6.21 4.61
N GLU A 86 7.58 6.98 4.09
CA GLU A 86 7.55 7.47 2.72
C GLU A 86 8.38 6.55 1.80
N ILE A 87 7.96 6.44 0.55
CA ILE A 87 8.66 5.63 -0.45
C ILE A 87 9.76 6.49 -1.07
N VAL A 88 11.02 6.11 -0.84
CA VAL A 88 12.20 6.78 -1.40
C VAL A 88 12.49 6.30 -2.82
N GLY A 89 12.26 5.00 -3.08
CA GLY A 89 12.60 4.41 -4.37
C GLY A 89 11.70 3.23 -4.74
N LYS A 90 11.55 3.02 -6.05
CA LYS A 90 10.86 1.84 -6.61
C LYS A 90 11.73 1.26 -7.71
N ARG A 91 12.03 -0.04 -7.63
CA ARG A 91 12.75 -0.79 -8.66
C ARG A 91 11.92 -2.01 -9.03
N ILE A 92 11.76 -2.26 -10.33
CA ILE A 92 11.06 -3.46 -10.80
C ILE A 92 12.12 -4.44 -11.30
N ARG A 93 12.21 -5.60 -10.66
CA ARG A 93 13.06 -6.70 -11.11
C ARG A 93 12.23 -7.64 -11.97
N TYR A 94 12.73 -7.92 -13.15
CA TYR A 94 12.21 -8.95 -14.04
C TYR A 94 13.03 -10.23 -13.85
N ARG A 95 12.36 -11.35 -13.61
CA ARG A 95 13.00 -12.67 -13.56
C ARG A 95 12.99 -13.33 -14.94
N LEU A 96 13.83 -14.34 -15.12
CA LEU A 96 13.92 -15.12 -16.37
C LEU A 96 12.58 -15.75 -16.76
N ASP A 97 11.77 -16.14 -15.77
CA ASP A 97 10.42 -16.71 -15.96
C ASP A 97 9.37 -15.66 -16.39
N GLY A 98 9.77 -14.41 -16.65
CA GLY A 98 8.87 -13.29 -17.00
C GLY A 98 8.11 -12.69 -15.80
N SER A 99 8.20 -13.30 -14.62
CA SER A 99 7.61 -12.77 -13.39
C SER A 99 8.29 -11.47 -12.95
N LYS A 100 7.50 -10.57 -12.35
CA LYS A 100 7.94 -9.24 -11.93
C LYS A 100 7.85 -9.12 -10.42
N ILE A 101 8.92 -8.66 -9.79
CA ILE A 101 8.95 -8.32 -8.37
C ILE A 101 9.24 -6.83 -8.24
N MET A 102 8.34 -6.10 -7.58
CA MET A 102 8.57 -4.68 -7.29
C MET A 102 9.28 -4.55 -5.94
N LYS A 103 10.52 -4.08 -5.96
CA LYS A 103 11.28 -3.69 -4.77
C LYS A 103 10.98 -2.24 -4.44
N VAL A 104 10.44 -1.99 -3.26
CA VAL A 104 10.04 -0.65 -2.79
C VAL A 104 10.91 -0.30 -1.61
N PHE A 105 11.63 0.81 -1.72
CA PHE A 105 12.52 1.31 -0.68
C PHE A 105 11.80 2.35 0.15
N LEU A 106 11.73 2.12 1.47
CA LEU A 106 11.13 3.03 2.44
C LEU A 106 12.20 3.93 3.07
N ASP A 107 11.79 5.10 3.59
CA ASP A 107 12.69 5.99 4.33
C ASP A 107 13.22 5.29 5.61
N PRO A 108 14.55 5.19 5.81
CA PRO A 108 15.13 4.56 6.99
C PRO A 108 14.76 5.24 8.32
N LYS A 109 14.32 6.52 8.31
CA LYS A 109 13.92 7.23 9.53
C LYS A 109 12.76 6.56 10.28
N GLU A 110 11.84 5.95 9.54
CA GLU A 110 10.64 5.30 10.09
C GLU A 110 10.80 3.78 10.25
N ARG A 111 12.05 3.27 10.16
CA ARG A 111 12.35 1.84 10.24
C ARG A 111 11.82 1.20 11.52
N ASN A 112 12.11 1.78 12.67
CA ASN A 112 11.70 1.25 13.97
C ASN A 112 10.18 1.08 14.09
N ASN A 113 9.40 1.92 13.40
CA ASN A 113 7.93 1.90 13.45
C ASN A 113 7.29 0.98 12.42
N THR A 114 8.00 0.62 11.34
CA THR A 114 7.42 -0.06 10.18
C THR A 114 8.01 -1.44 9.89
N GLU A 115 9.17 -1.77 10.46
CA GLU A 115 9.89 -3.02 10.20
C GLU A 115 9.05 -4.28 10.53
N TYR A 116 8.26 -4.26 11.61
CA TYR A 116 7.42 -5.40 11.99
C TYR A 116 6.18 -5.61 11.07
N LYS A 117 5.86 -4.63 10.20
CA LYS A 117 4.68 -4.62 9.32
C LYS A 117 5.01 -4.87 7.84
N LEU A 118 6.28 -5.06 7.47
CA LEU A 118 6.68 -5.17 6.06
C LEU A 118 5.97 -6.34 5.35
N ASP A 119 5.87 -7.50 5.99
CA ASP A 119 5.15 -8.67 5.46
C ASP A 119 3.65 -8.39 5.29
N THR A 120 3.08 -7.66 6.24
CA THR A 120 1.68 -7.24 6.23
C THR A 120 1.42 -6.31 5.05
N PHE A 121 2.28 -5.33 4.81
CA PHE A 121 2.17 -4.44 3.65
C PHE A 121 2.23 -5.21 2.32
N ALA A 122 3.15 -6.18 2.22
CA ALA A 122 3.29 -7.01 1.02
C ALA A 122 2.03 -7.86 0.78
N ALA A 123 1.52 -8.51 1.83
CA ALA A 123 0.31 -9.34 1.75
C ALA A 123 -0.93 -8.52 1.34
N VAL A 124 -1.13 -7.36 1.96
CA VAL A 124 -2.28 -6.48 1.65
C VAL A 124 -2.20 -5.96 0.22
N TYR A 125 -1.04 -5.48 -0.20
CA TYR A 125 -0.89 -4.96 -1.56
C TYR A 125 -1.03 -6.06 -2.62
N ARG A 126 -0.51 -7.27 -2.36
CA ARG A 126 -0.70 -8.43 -3.23
C ARG A 126 -2.16 -8.82 -3.34
N LYS A 127 -2.91 -8.84 -2.23
CA LYS A 127 -4.34 -9.18 -2.23
C LYS A 127 -5.19 -8.18 -3.01
N LEU A 128 -4.87 -6.89 -2.92
CA LEU A 128 -5.65 -5.82 -3.56
C LEU A 128 -5.28 -5.60 -5.03
N SER A 129 -4.00 -5.76 -5.38
CA SER A 129 -3.47 -5.39 -6.70
C SER A 129 -3.05 -6.59 -7.57
N GLY A 130 -2.86 -7.76 -6.98
CA GLY A 130 -2.31 -8.95 -7.63
C GLY A 130 -0.82 -8.86 -7.97
N LYS A 131 -0.11 -7.81 -7.51
CA LYS A 131 1.31 -7.60 -7.80
C LYS A 131 2.17 -8.01 -6.60
N ASP A 132 3.27 -8.70 -6.87
CA ASP A 132 4.24 -9.08 -5.85
C ASP A 132 5.19 -7.92 -5.54
N VAL A 133 5.31 -7.60 -4.24
CA VAL A 133 6.08 -6.48 -3.73
C VAL A 133 6.95 -6.95 -2.57
N VAL A 134 8.18 -6.43 -2.54
CA VAL A 134 9.10 -6.58 -1.43
C VAL A 134 9.44 -5.17 -0.94
N PHE A 135 9.21 -4.92 0.34
CA PHE A 135 9.58 -3.68 1.00
C PHE A 135 10.94 -3.85 1.66
N ASP A 136 11.79 -2.84 1.51
CA ASP A 136 13.14 -2.84 2.05
C ASP A 136 13.54 -1.41 2.43
N PHE A 137 14.64 -1.26 3.16
CA PHE A 137 15.24 0.04 3.43
C PHE A 137 16.49 0.20 2.55
N PRO A 138 16.79 1.41 2.04
CA PRO A 138 18.03 1.64 1.33
C PRO A 138 19.18 1.36 2.30
N VAL A 139 20.11 0.49 1.90
CA VAL A 139 21.39 0.35 2.59
C VAL A 139 22.13 1.66 2.33
N THR A 140 22.28 2.49 3.35
CA THR A 140 23.24 3.59 3.30
C THR A 140 24.62 2.96 3.10
N GLU A 141 25.17 3.07 1.90
CA GLU A 141 26.62 2.94 1.72
C GLU A 141 27.25 4.00 2.65
N ALA A 142 27.97 3.52 3.66
CA ALA A 142 28.76 4.34 4.56
C ALA A 142 29.96 4.94 3.83
#